data_AF-A0A7E5WRA6-F1
#
_entry.id   AF-A0A7E5WRA6-F1
#
_cell.length_a   1.000
_cell.length_b   1.000
_cell.length_c   1.000
_cell.angle_alpha   90.00
_cell.angle_beta   90.00
_cell.angle_gamma   90.00
#
_symmetry.space_group_name_H-M   'P 1'
#
loop_
_entity.id
_entity.type
_entity.pdbx_description
1 polymer ?
#
loop_
_entity_poly.entity_id
_entity_poly.type
_entity_poly.pdbx_seq_one_letter_code
_entity_poly.pdbx_strand_id
1 'polypeptide(L)'
;MIQIENTFFELGRTCQRNCLIICDRGAMDASAFISKEKWEAMLSANNWNSVELRDNRYNHIVHMVSAANGAEDFYSTEDHACRSEGVELARELDYNAAAAWIGHPYFDVIDNSTDFDKKMNRLIACVCQKIGIDTGDRLNVNSKKRKFLVKTPLVADTEFPPFQDFDVVHNYLQSDLRKAQVRLRKRGQKGHWSYIHTLRKFHPTNGQSVEVRTQLTHRDYLNLLPQRDDAHFTIFKKRRCFIYNNQYYQLDIYRQPTHPRCRGLVLLETYSAAYDQDTLLASLPKFLTIEKEVTGDPAYSMYNLSLKEDWKTSKKYYTGIDSNGHVKNLNHHNDDKHSGHNGVAKMNGHATEKMNGYATEKINGHAVDKINGYNDRGNARGGKMNGHHVSNGHAPKLNGAAHDAELDNFKKSHRMDLGSPKITTKVAVKI
;
A
#
# COMPACT_ATOMS: atom_id res chain seq x y z
N MET A 1 18.76 -0.20 -13.54
CA MET A 1 18.43 -1.49 -12.90
C MET A 1 19.72 -2.22 -12.51
N ILE A 2 20.32 -3.04 -13.39
CA ILE A 2 21.47 -3.93 -13.05
C ILE A 2 22.61 -3.30 -12.22
N GLN A 3 23.07 -2.09 -12.55
CA GLN A 3 24.11 -1.40 -11.76
C GLN A 3 23.67 -1.12 -10.30
N ILE A 4 22.42 -0.68 -10.10
CA ILE A 4 21.85 -0.37 -8.78
C ILE A 4 21.73 -1.64 -7.94
N GLU A 5 21.21 -2.72 -8.54
CA GLU A 5 21.17 -4.05 -7.93
C GLU A 5 22.57 -4.54 -7.54
N ASN A 6 23.57 -4.40 -8.41
CA ASN A 6 24.96 -4.77 -8.10
C ASN A 6 25.48 -4.01 -6.87
N THR A 7 25.27 -2.69 -6.81
CA THR A 7 25.65 -1.86 -5.65
C THR A 7 24.99 -2.35 -4.35
N PHE A 8 23.70 -2.70 -4.39
CA PHE A 8 23.02 -3.26 -3.20
C PHE A 8 23.50 -4.68 -2.87
N PHE A 9 23.79 -5.53 -3.85
CA PHE A 9 24.32 -6.88 -3.64
C PHE A 9 25.74 -6.84 -3.04
N GLU A 10 26.58 -5.90 -3.48
CA GLU A 10 27.90 -5.64 -2.90
C GLU A 10 27.79 -5.12 -1.46
N LEU A 11 26.92 -4.12 -1.22
CA LEU A 11 26.63 -3.63 0.14
C LEU A 11 26.12 -4.76 1.06
N GLY A 12 25.24 -5.62 0.56
CA GLY A 12 24.74 -6.81 1.26
C GLY A 12 25.85 -7.79 1.64
N ARG A 13 26.81 -8.05 0.73
CA ARG A 13 28.00 -8.89 1.01
C ARG A 13 28.92 -8.28 2.07
N THR A 14 28.96 -6.96 2.21
CA THR A 14 29.72 -6.29 3.30
C THR A 14 28.99 -6.23 4.65
N CYS A 15 27.72 -6.65 4.70
CA CYS A 15 26.92 -6.57 5.93
C CYS A 15 27.33 -7.66 6.94
N GLN A 16 27.69 -7.25 8.16
CA GLN A 16 28.01 -8.16 9.28
C GLN A 16 26.77 -8.84 9.92
N ARG A 17 25.61 -8.79 9.26
CA ARG A 17 24.33 -9.32 9.76
C ARG A 17 23.52 -9.90 8.61
N ASN A 18 22.63 -10.84 8.92
CA ASN A 18 21.67 -11.40 7.97
C ASN A 18 20.97 -10.27 7.19
N CYS A 19 21.18 -10.23 5.88
CA CYS A 19 20.70 -9.18 4.99
C CYS A 19 19.74 -9.81 3.96
N LEU A 20 18.51 -9.32 3.91
CA LEU A 20 17.55 -9.64 2.87
C LEU A 20 17.44 -8.43 1.94
N ILE A 21 17.69 -8.64 0.65
CA ILE A 21 17.52 -7.64 -0.40
C ILE A 21 16.26 -8.01 -1.17
N ILE A 22 15.33 -7.05 -1.27
CA ILE A 22 14.09 -7.20 -2.03
C ILE A 22 14.16 -6.23 -3.20
N CYS A 23 14.12 -6.76 -4.42
CA CYS A 23 14.05 -5.95 -5.63
C CYS A 23 12.58 -5.74 -6.02
N ASP A 24 12.18 -4.47 -6.21
CA ASP A 24 10.94 -4.15 -6.91
C ASP A 24 11.25 -4.15 -8.41
N ARG A 25 10.68 -5.13 -9.12
CA ARG A 25 11.12 -5.63 -10.43
C ARG A 25 12.51 -6.28 -10.42
N GLY A 26 12.80 -7.04 -11.46
CA GLY A 26 14.12 -7.62 -11.74
C GLY A 26 14.43 -7.66 -13.24
N ALA A 27 15.69 -7.95 -13.56
CA ALA A 27 16.25 -7.82 -14.91
C ALA A 27 15.44 -8.49 -16.05
N MET A 28 14.79 -9.64 -15.80
CA MET A 28 13.98 -10.33 -16.82
C MET A 28 12.66 -9.61 -17.12
N ASP A 29 12.09 -8.80 -16.20
CA ASP A 29 10.80 -8.13 -16.43
C ASP A 29 10.83 -7.23 -17.67
N ALA A 30 11.99 -6.68 -18.02
CA ALA A 30 12.15 -5.86 -19.22
C ALA A 30 11.84 -6.63 -20.53
N SER A 31 11.99 -7.97 -20.55
CA SER A 31 11.64 -8.79 -21.72
C SER A 31 10.13 -8.89 -21.95
N ALA A 32 9.28 -8.59 -20.95
CA ALA A 32 7.83 -8.57 -21.09
C ALA A 32 7.30 -7.32 -21.81
N PHE A 33 8.13 -6.28 -22.00
CA PHE A 33 7.75 -4.98 -22.57
C PHE A 33 8.41 -4.66 -23.92
N ILE A 34 9.24 -5.56 -24.46
CA ILE A 34 9.89 -5.41 -25.77
C ILE A 34 9.78 -6.70 -26.59
N SER A 35 9.93 -6.59 -27.91
CA SER A 35 9.93 -7.78 -28.76
C SER A 35 11.17 -8.65 -28.52
N LYS A 36 11.04 -9.96 -28.76
CA LYS A 36 12.08 -10.95 -28.48
C LYS A 36 13.41 -10.62 -29.16
N GLU A 37 13.36 -10.11 -30.39
CA GLU A 37 14.53 -9.76 -31.20
C GLU A 37 15.30 -8.60 -30.57
N LYS A 38 14.59 -7.63 -29.96
CA LYS A 38 15.21 -6.51 -29.24
C LYS A 38 15.83 -6.98 -27.92
N TRP A 39 15.19 -7.93 -27.23
CA TRP A 39 15.74 -8.55 -26.02
C TRP A 39 17.01 -9.35 -26.35
N GLU A 40 16.98 -10.21 -27.37
CA GLU A 40 18.15 -11.00 -27.82
C GLU A 40 19.30 -10.11 -28.32
N ALA A 41 18.99 -9.03 -29.04
CA ALA A 41 19.99 -8.02 -29.43
C ALA A 41 20.61 -7.31 -28.22
N MET A 42 19.81 -6.98 -27.20
CA MET A 42 20.31 -6.36 -25.96
C MET A 42 21.17 -7.33 -25.13
N LEU A 43 20.78 -8.60 -25.02
CA LEU A 43 21.59 -9.64 -24.39
C LEU A 43 22.96 -9.74 -25.08
N SER A 44 22.96 -9.89 -26.41
CA SER A 44 24.17 -10.00 -27.22
C SER A 44 25.08 -8.77 -27.06
N ALA A 45 24.53 -7.57 -27.20
CA ALA A 45 25.29 -6.32 -27.11
C ALA A 45 25.93 -6.05 -25.74
N ASN A 46 25.41 -6.66 -24.66
CA ASN A 46 25.96 -6.53 -23.31
C ASN A 46 26.71 -7.80 -22.83
N ASN A 47 26.87 -8.81 -23.69
CA ASN A 47 27.41 -10.13 -23.35
C ASN A 47 26.69 -10.79 -22.15
N TRP A 48 25.36 -10.65 -22.10
CA TRP A 48 24.49 -11.30 -21.11
C TRP A 48 23.85 -12.56 -21.68
N ASN A 49 23.42 -13.45 -20.79
CA ASN A 49 22.62 -14.62 -21.14
C ASN A 49 21.52 -14.84 -20.10
N SER A 50 20.48 -15.59 -20.47
CA SER A 50 19.30 -15.79 -19.62
C SER A 50 19.59 -16.58 -18.34
N VAL A 51 20.61 -17.45 -18.29
CA VAL A 51 20.94 -18.20 -17.06
C VAL A 51 21.56 -17.26 -16.02
N GLU A 52 22.46 -16.37 -16.44
CA GLU A 52 23.02 -15.35 -15.56
C GLU A 52 21.95 -14.35 -15.08
N LEU A 53 21.10 -13.84 -15.98
CA LEU A 53 20.09 -12.84 -15.59
C LEU A 53 18.88 -13.41 -14.84
N ARG A 54 18.49 -14.67 -15.09
CA ARG A 54 17.36 -15.32 -14.42
C ARG A 54 17.82 -16.07 -13.18
N ASP A 55 18.73 -17.03 -13.33
CA ASP A 55 18.98 -18.11 -12.35
C ASP A 55 20.10 -17.78 -11.35
N ASN A 56 21.21 -17.21 -11.81
CA ASN A 56 22.35 -16.93 -10.93
C ASN A 56 22.23 -15.59 -10.19
N ARG A 57 21.38 -14.68 -10.68
CA ARG A 57 21.23 -13.31 -10.13
C ARG A 57 20.24 -13.19 -8.98
N TYR A 58 19.23 -14.06 -8.88
CA TYR A 58 18.17 -13.97 -7.88
C TYR A 58 18.02 -15.31 -7.16
N ASN A 59 17.94 -15.30 -5.82
CA ASN A 59 17.81 -16.56 -5.06
C ASN A 59 16.37 -17.07 -4.98
N HIS A 60 15.40 -16.20 -5.30
CA HIS A 60 13.96 -16.46 -5.26
C HIS A 60 13.26 -15.40 -6.11
N ILE A 61 12.29 -15.82 -6.92
CA ILE A 61 11.38 -14.92 -7.63
C ILE A 61 9.96 -15.20 -7.13
N VAL A 62 9.25 -14.16 -6.68
CA VAL A 62 7.85 -14.27 -6.26
C VAL A 62 7.01 -13.30 -7.09
N HIS A 63 6.20 -13.82 -8.01
CA HIS A 63 5.30 -13.02 -8.83
C HIS A 63 3.97 -12.82 -8.11
N MET A 64 3.61 -11.56 -7.84
CA MET A 64 2.30 -11.18 -7.34
C MET A 64 1.36 -10.86 -8.50
N VAL A 65 0.39 -11.74 -8.74
CA VAL A 65 -0.62 -11.61 -9.81
C VAL A 65 -1.36 -10.27 -9.68
N SER A 66 -1.51 -9.54 -10.77
CA SER A 66 -2.20 -8.24 -10.83
C SER A 66 -3.65 -8.33 -10.34
N ALA A 67 -4.18 -7.24 -9.77
CA ALA A 67 -5.62 -7.15 -9.43
C ALA A 67 -6.52 -7.29 -10.67
N ALA A 68 -5.99 -7.06 -11.87
CA ALA A 68 -6.68 -7.31 -13.14
C ALA A 68 -6.96 -8.79 -13.45
N ASN A 69 -6.61 -9.72 -12.55
CA ASN A 69 -6.75 -11.17 -12.76
C ASN A 69 -7.33 -11.85 -11.50
N GLY A 70 -8.66 -11.96 -11.40
CA GLY A 70 -9.38 -12.56 -10.28
C GLY A 70 -9.56 -11.64 -9.06
N ALA A 71 -9.37 -10.32 -9.21
CA ALA A 71 -9.70 -9.30 -8.21
C ALA A 71 -10.11 -7.97 -8.89
N GLU A 72 -10.77 -8.04 -10.04
CA GLU A 72 -11.03 -6.93 -10.96
C GLU A 72 -11.82 -5.78 -10.30
N ASP A 73 -12.70 -6.08 -9.33
CA ASP A 73 -13.37 -5.14 -8.41
C ASP A 73 -12.41 -4.12 -7.75
N PHE A 74 -11.13 -4.45 -7.63
CA PHE A 74 -10.09 -3.68 -6.96
C PHE A 74 -9.01 -3.14 -7.91
N TYR A 75 -9.14 -3.35 -9.23
CA TYR A 75 -8.25 -2.74 -10.22
C TYR A 75 -8.70 -1.32 -10.55
N SER A 76 -7.79 -0.35 -10.46
CA SER A 76 -8.06 1.06 -10.81
C SER A 76 -6.80 1.74 -11.35
N THR A 77 -7.02 2.70 -12.25
CA THR A 77 -6.01 3.61 -12.81
C THR A 77 -6.18 5.05 -12.29
N GLU A 78 -7.26 5.36 -11.56
CA GLU A 78 -7.65 6.73 -11.19
C GLU A 78 -6.61 7.46 -10.32
N ASP A 79 -5.97 6.72 -9.41
CA ASP A 79 -4.93 7.22 -8.49
C ASP A 79 -3.49 6.90 -9.00
N HIS A 80 -3.30 6.59 -10.30
CA HIS A 80 -2.04 6.00 -10.82
C HIS A 80 -1.45 6.69 -12.06
N ALA A 81 -0.52 7.62 -11.84
CA ALA A 81 0.22 8.35 -12.89
C ALA A 81 1.09 7.49 -13.84
N CYS A 82 1.20 6.19 -13.60
CA CYS A 82 2.00 5.25 -14.40
C CYS A 82 1.21 4.00 -14.85
N ARG A 83 -0.12 4.01 -14.75
CA ARG A 83 -0.99 2.97 -15.33
C ARG A 83 -2.11 3.61 -16.14
N SER A 84 -2.21 3.26 -17.40
CA SER A 84 -3.25 3.70 -18.34
C SER A 84 -3.95 2.54 -19.04
N GLU A 85 -3.46 1.32 -18.80
CA GLU A 85 -3.96 0.07 -19.32
C GLU A 85 -5.29 -0.35 -18.65
N GLY A 86 -6.28 -0.69 -19.48
CA GLY A 86 -7.53 -1.33 -19.04
C GLY A 86 -7.30 -2.75 -18.52
N VAL A 87 -8.30 -3.31 -17.85
CA VAL A 87 -8.22 -4.61 -17.15
C VAL A 87 -7.70 -5.73 -18.06
N GLU A 88 -8.12 -5.76 -19.32
CA GLU A 88 -7.76 -6.79 -20.31
C GLU A 88 -6.27 -6.75 -20.62
N LEU A 89 -5.74 -5.57 -20.95
CA LEU A 89 -4.31 -5.35 -21.24
C LEU A 89 -3.45 -5.49 -19.97
N ALA A 90 -3.95 -5.04 -18.82
CA ALA A 90 -3.30 -5.22 -17.52
C ALA A 90 -3.12 -6.71 -17.18
N ARG A 91 -4.11 -7.55 -17.52
CA ARG A 91 -4.06 -9.01 -17.37
C ARG A 91 -3.08 -9.67 -18.35
N GLU A 92 -3.02 -9.19 -19.59
CA GLU A 92 -2.03 -9.67 -20.58
C GLU A 92 -0.59 -9.34 -20.16
N LEU A 93 -0.35 -8.10 -19.72
CA LEU A 93 0.96 -7.66 -19.22
C LEU A 93 1.39 -8.40 -17.95
N ASP A 94 0.44 -8.78 -17.09
CA ASP A 94 0.68 -9.62 -15.91
C ASP A 94 1.17 -11.02 -16.31
N TYR A 95 0.49 -11.67 -17.27
CA TYR A 95 0.93 -12.96 -17.82
C TYR A 95 2.30 -12.87 -18.52
N ASN A 96 2.55 -11.81 -19.30
CA ASN A 96 3.85 -11.62 -19.95
C ASN A 96 4.99 -11.39 -18.94
N ALA A 97 4.72 -10.65 -17.85
CA ALA A 97 5.67 -10.47 -16.75
C ALA A 97 5.94 -11.79 -15.99
N ALA A 98 4.92 -12.61 -15.75
CA ALA A 98 5.10 -13.96 -15.18
C ALA A 98 5.91 -14.86 -16.13
N ALA A 99 5.63 -14.80 -17.43
CA ALA A 99 6.28 -15.63 -18.46
C ALA A 99 7.79 -15.36 -18.58
N ALA A 100 8.23 -14.11 -18.36
CA ALA A 100 9.64 -13.72 -18.39
C ALA A 100 10.54 -14.50 -17.39
N TRP A 101 9.96 -15.02 -16.31
CA TRP A 101 10.67 -15.77 -15.26
C TRP A 101 10.53 -17.30 -15.37
N ILE A 102 9.81 -17.81 -16.38
CA ILE A 102 9.63 -19.26 -16.57
C ILE A 102 10.98 -19.96 -16.71
N GLY A 103 11.12 -21.08 -15.99
CA GLY A 103 12.35 -21.88 -15.91
C GLY A 103 13.33 -21.43 -14.82
N HIS A 104 13.04 -20.35 -14.07
CA HIS A 104 13.78 -20.05 -12.84
C HIS A 104 13.58 -21.20 -11.83
N PRO A 105 14.64 -21.77 -11.20
CA PRO A 105 14.51 -22.93 -10.34
C PRO A 105 13.66 -22.69 -9.09
N TYR A 106 13.48 -21.43 -8.67
CA TYR A 106 12.75 -21.03 -7.47
C TYR A 106 11.77 -19.90 -7.78
N PHE A 107 10.64 -20.25 -8.39
CA PHE A 107 9.60 -19.32 -8.83
C PHE A 107 8.27 -19.65 -8.15
N ASP A 108 7.72 -18.70 -7.39
CA ASP A 108 6.44 -18.81 -6.70
C ASP A 108 5.44 -17.77 -7.23
N VAL A 109 4.16 -18.14 -7.31
CA VAL A 109 3.09 -17.28 -7.83
C VAL A 109 2.04 -17.06 -6.74
N ILE A 110 1.79 -15.78 -6.40
CA ILE A 110 0.82 -15.37 -5.37
C ILE A 110 -0.40 -14.76 -6.07
N ASP A 111 -1.43 -15.59 -6.24
CA ASP A 111 -2.71 -15.28 -6.89
C ASP A 111 -3.65 -14.38 -6.06
N ASN A 112 -4.85 -14.12 -6.59
CA ASN A 112 -5.91 -13.35 -5.92
C ASN A 112 -7.00 -14.20 -5.23
N SER A 113 -6.76 -15.49 -4.96
CA SER A 113 -7.74 -16.40 -4.32
C SER A 113 -8.17 -16.02 -2.89
N THR A 114 -7.57 -14.96 -2.32
CA THR A 114 -7.79 -14.49 -0.95
C THR A 114 -7.78 -12.97 -0.90
N ASP A 115 -8.40 -12.38 0.13
CA ASP A 115 -8.29 -10.94 0.42
C ASP A 115 -6.83 -10.45 0.52
N PHE A 116 -6.64 -9.14 0.35
CA PHE A 116 -5.32 -8.52 0.26
C PHE A 116 -4.42 -8.81 1.47
N ASP A 117 -4.95 -8.75 2.70
CA ASP A 117 -4.16 -9.03 3.91
C ASP A 117 -3.68 -10.50 3.93
N LYS A 118 -4.53 -11.46 3.55
CA LYS A 118 -4.13 -12.87 3.40
C LYS A 118 -3.16 -13.09 2.23
N LYS A 119 -3.32 -12.37 1.12
CA LYS A 119 -2.40 -12.42 -0.03
C LYS A 119 -0.99 -11.96 0.40
N MET A 120 -0.91 -10.87 1.16
CA MET A 120 0.35 -10.39 1.73
C MET A 120 0.92 -11.38 2.75
N ASN A 121 0.10 -12.01 3.60
CA ASN A 121 0.58 -13.07 4.51
C ASN A 121 1.17 -14.26 3.73
N ARG A 122 0.55 -14.72 2.64
CA ARG A 122 1.07 -15.79 1.78
C ARG A 122 2.41 -15.43 1.14
N LEU A 123 2.57 -14.20 0.64
CA LEU A 123 3.85 -13.69 0.14
C LEU A 123 4.94 -13.75 1.22
N ILE A 124 4.68 -13.20 2.41
CA ILE A 124 5.70 -13.14 3.48
C ILE A 124 6.02 -14.55 3.99
N ALA A 125 5.03 -15.44 4.11
CA ALA A 125 5.23 -16.84 4.48
C ALA A 125 6.09 -17.60 3.46
N CYS A 126 5.84 -17.41 2.15
CA CYS A 126 6.65 -17.97 1.06
C CYS A 126 8.12 -17.52 1.15
N VAL A 127 8.38 -16.23 1.33
CA VAL A 127 9.73 -15.68 1.49
C VAL A 127 10.39 -16.21 2.77
N CYS A 128 9.69 -16.20 3.92
CA CYS A 128 10.22 -16.72 5.18
C CYS A 128 10.57 -18.21 5.13
N GLN A 129 9.70 -19.03 4.53
CA GLN A 129 9.95 -20.46 4.30
C GLN A 129 11.21 -20.66 3.43
N LYS A 130 11.39 -19.83 2.39
CA LYS A 130 12.56 -19.90 1.50
C LYS A 130 13.88 -19.61 2.21
N ILE A 131 13.88 -18.65 3.15
CA ILE A 131 15.07 -18.26 3.92
C ILE A 131 15.20 -18.97 5.28
N GLY A 132 14.35 -19.98 5.55
CA GLY A 132 14.44 -20.81 6.76
C GLY A 132 13.97 -20.13 8.06
N ILE A 133 13.17 -19.06 7.97
CA ILE A 133 12.57 -18.39 9.14
C ILE A 133 11.23 -19.06 9.47
N ASP A 134 11.12 -19.62 10.67
CA ASP A 134 9.82 -19.99 11.23
C ASP A 134 8.98 -18.73 11.46
N THR A 135 7.73 -18.78 11.01
CA THR A 135 6.77 -17.67 11.07
C THR A 135 5.74 -17.80 12.20
N GLY A 136 5.67 -18.98 12.83
CA GLY A 136 4.73 -19.31 13.88
C GLY A 136 3.27 -18.97 13.54
N ASP A 137 2.52 -18.58 14.58
CA ASP A 137 1.07 -18.33 14.49
C ASP A 137 0.70 -17.01 13.79
N ARG A 138 1.69 -16.20 13.38
CA ARG A 138 1.48 -14.81 12.89
C ARG A 138 1.30 -14.69 11.37
N LEU A 139 1.99 -15.50 10.57
CA LEU A 139 1.89 -15.46 9.09
C LEU A 139 1.22 -16.71 8.50
N ASN A 140 0.84 -17.67 9.35
CA ASN A 140 -0.13 -18.70 9.00
C ASN A 140 -1.36 -18.05 8.33
N VAL A 141 -1.81 -18.62 7.20
CA VAL A 141 -2.89 -18.07 6.34
C VAL A 141 -4.17 -17.75 7.12
N ASN A 142 -4.38 -18.44 8.23
CA ASN A 142 -5.58 -18.35 9.06
C ASN A 142 -5.43 -17.36 10.24
N SER A 143 -4.26 -16.72 10.36
CA SER A 143 -3.97 -15.76 11.42
C SER A 143 -4.83 -14.51 11.28
N LYS A 144 -5.77 -14.35 12.21
CA LYS A 144 -6.72 -13.24 12.23
C LYS A 144 -6.52 -12.40 13.49
N LYS A 145 -6.85 -11.12 13.39
CA LYS A 145 -6.79 -10.22 14.55
C LYS A 145 -7.86 -10.62 15.57
N ARG A 146 -7.45 -11.21 16.68
CA ARG A 146 -8.29 -11.56 17.83
C ARG A 146 -8.39 -10.36 18.78
N LYS A 147 -9.56 -10.18 19.41
CA LYS A 147 -9.81 -9.13 20.41
C LYS A 147 -10.60 -9.70 21.59
N PHE A 148 -10.18 -9.40 22.81
CA PHE A 148 -10.80 -9.89 24.03
C PHE A 148 -11.15 -8.73 24.97
N LEU A 149 -12.26 -8.88 25.71
CA LEU A 149 -12.64 -8.00 26.82
C LEU A 149 -11.91 -8.47 28.08
N VAL A 150 -11.20 -7.55 28.73
CA VAL A 150 -10.43 -7.84 29.96
C VAL A 150 -11.14 -7.22 31.15
N LYS A 151 -11.34 -8.00 32.21
CA LYS A 151 -11.96 -7.55 33.45
C LYS A 151 -11.09 -6.50 34.15
N THR A 152 -11.74 -5.56 34.81
CA THR A 152 -11.10 -4.57 35.69
C THR A 152 -11.45 -4.80 37.16
N PRO A 153 -10.59 -4.41 38.13
CA PRO A 153 -9.27 -3.78 37.95
C PRO A 153 -8.24 -4.72 37.32
N LEU A 154 -7.20 -4.13 36.71
CA LEU A 154 -6.06 -4.90 36.21
C LEU A 154 -5.13 -5.30 37.36
N VAL A 155 -4.38 -6.38 37.16
CA VAL A 155 -3.27 -6.78 38.05
C VAL A 155 -2.17 -5.72 38.09
N ALA A 156 -1.33 -5.79 39.13
CA ALA A 156 -0.20 -4.88 39.31
C ALA A 156 0.79 -4.95 38.13
N ASP A 157 1.50 -3.85 37.87
CA ASP A 157 2.49 -3.75 36.80
C ASP A 157 3.67 -4.76 36.97
N THR A 158 3.83 -5.35 38.16
CA THR A 158 4.79 -6.43 38.46
C THR A 158 4.44 -7.77 37.82
N GLU A 159 3.17 -8.05 37.57
CA GLU A 159 2.70 -9.32 37.00
C GLU A 159 2.84 -9.36 35.47
N PHE A 160 3.14 -8.21 34.85
CA PHE A 160 3.33 -8.12 33.41
C PHE A 160 4.77 -8.51 33.01
N PRO A 161 4.94 -9.28 31.92
CA PRO A 161 6.24 -9.40 31.27
C PRO A 161 6.69 -8.03 30.71
N PRO A 162 8.00 -7.84 30.39
CA PRO A 162 8.55 -6.56 29.95
C PRO A 162 7.69 -5.86 28.88
N PHE A 163 7.20 -4.68 29.22
CA PHE A 163 6.22 -3.94 28.43
C PHE A 163 6.68 -2.53 28.05
N GLN A 164 5.97 -1.91 27.10
CA GLN A 164 6.10 -0.51 26.72
C GLN A 164 4.71 0.14 26.67
N ASP A 165 4.56 1.30 27.30
CA ASP A 165 3.30 2.03 27.42
C ASP A 165 3.27 3.25 26.50
N PHE A 166 2.26 3.35 25.65
CA PHE A 166 2.08 4.45 24.71
C PHE A 166 0.77 5.19 24.96
N ASP A 167 0.82 6.52 24.91
CA ASP A 167 -0.38 7.34 24.84
C ASP A 167 -0.90 7.35 23.41
N VAL A 168 -2.20 7.07 23.24
CA VAL A 168 -2.84 6.98 21.92
C VAL A 168 -4.12 7.81 21.89
N VAL A 169 -4.20 8.72 20.92
CA VAL A 169 -5.38 9.55 20.66
C VAL A 169 -5.88 9.24 19.25
N HIS A 170 -7.17 8.92 19.13
CA HIS A 170 -7.85 8.73 17.84
C HIS A 170 -8.95 9.77 17.65
N ASN A 171 -9.06 10.27 16.42
CA ASN A 171 -10.12 11.16 15.97
C ASN A 171 -10.70 10.58 14.67
N TYR A 172 -12.02 10.52 14.55
CA TYR A 172 -12.66 10.30 13.26
C TYR A 172 -12.86 11.64 12.55
N LEU A 173 -12.67 11.67 11.24
CA LEU A 173 -12.88 12.87 10.42
C LEU A 173 -14.17 12.72 9.59
N GLN A 174 -14.70 13.84 9.14
CA GLN A 174 -15.73 13.88 8.11
C GLN A 174 -15.19 13.29 6.80
N SER A 175 -16.08 12.82 5.92
CA SER A 175 -15.71 12.10 4.70
C SER A 175 -16.80 12.25 3.64
N ASP A 176 -16.53 13.02 2.59
CA ASP A 176 -17.43 13.19 1.44
C ASP A 176 -17.56 11.90 0.61
N LEU A 177 -16.58 11.00 0.72
CA LEU A 177 -16.61 9.67 0.14
C LEU A 177 -17.68 8.80 0.83
N ARG A 178 -18.78 8.54 0.09
CA ARG A 178 -19.83 7.59 0.51
C ARG A 178 -19.22 6.21 0.80
N LYS A 179 -19.66 5.57 1.91
CA LYS A 179 -19.12 4.30 2.42
C LYS A 179 -17.60 4.32 2.71
N ALA A 180 -17.05 5.45 3.17
CA ALA A 180 -15.68 5.49 3.71
C ALA A 180 -15.65 5.90 5.20
N GLN A 181 -14.62 5.44 5.91
CA GLN A 181 -14.30 5.86 7.28
C GLN A 181 -12.90 6.47 7.31
N VAL A 182 -12.81 7.76 7.68
CA VAL A 182 -11.53 8.48 7.83
C VAL A 182 -11.20 8.67 9.31
N ARG A 183 -9.93 8.42 9.68
CA ARG A 183 -9.45 8.66 11.05
C ARG A 183 -8.00 9.14 11.10
N LEU A 184 -7.71 10.00 12.07
CA LEU A 184 -6.35 10.33 12.51
C LEU A 184 -5.99 9.54 13.77
N ARG A 185 -4.73 9.11 13.86
CA ARG A 185 -4.11 8.55 15.06
C ARG A 185 -2.85 9.32 15.42
N LYS A 186 -2.80 9.86 16.63
CA LYS A 186 -1.58 10.29 17.32
C LYS A 186 -1.17 9.20 18.31
N ARG A 187 0.05 8.67 18.22
CA ARG A 187 0.61 7.68 19.15
C ARG A 187 1.99 8.12 19.61
N GLY A 188 2.31 8.02 20.88
CA GLY A 188 3.62 8.45 21.37
C GLY A 188 3.95 8.00 22.78
N GLN A 189 5.16 8.35 23.22
CA GLN A 189 5.64 8.20 24.58
C GLN A 189 6.77 9.22 24.83
N LYS A 190 6.95 9.66 26.08
CA LYS A 190 8.04 10.58 26.50
C LYS A 190 8.17 11.83 25.62
N GLY A 191 7.03 12.41 25.19
CA GLY A 191 6.99 13.62 24.35
C GLY A 191 7.20 13.40 22.84
N HIS A 192 7.62 12.21 22.40
CA HIS A 192 7.80 11.88 20.98
C HIS A 192 6.53 11.22 20.40
N TRP A 193 6.15 11.61 19.18
CA TRP A 193 4.86 11.26 18.57
C TRP A 193 4.99 10.82 17.11
N SER A 194 4.21 9.81 16.72
CA SER A 194 3.91 9.48 15.33
C SER A 194 2.43 9.72 15.01
N TYR A 195 2.21 10.15 13.77
CA TYR A 195 0.89 10.59 13.28
C TYR A 195 0.51 9.77 12.04
N ILE A 196 -0.66 9.14 12.03
CA ILE A 196 -1.14 8.38 10.87
C ILE A 196 -2.55 8.83 10.50
N HIS A 197 -2.73 9.15 9.23
CA HIS A 197 -4.04 9.22 8.57
C HIS A 197 -4.44 7.83 8.10
N THR A 198 -5.72 7.48 8.22
CA THR A 198 -6.22 6.20 7.73
C THR A 198 -7.58 6.38 7.06
N LEU A 199 -7.63 6.04 5.78
CA LEU A 199 -8.83 6.02 4.95
C LEU A 199 -9.23 4.56 4.71
N ARG A 200 -10.39 4.16 5.21
CA ARG A 200 -10.98 2.84 4.96
C ARG A 200 -12.15 2.99 3.99
N LYS A 201 -11.95 2.65 2.70
CA LYS A 201 -13.02 2.57 1.69
C LYS A 201 -13.69 1.19 1.82
N PHE A 202 -15.02 1.12 1.88
CA PHE A 202 -15.76 -0.16 1.82
C PHE A 202 -16.26 -0.40 0.39
N HIS A 203 -16.10 -1.62 -0.12
CA HIS A 203 -16.54 -1.95 -1.47
C HIS A 203 -18.09 -1.93 -1.56
N PRO A 204 -18.70 -1.41 -2.63
CA PRO A 204 -20.14 -1.18 -2.65
C PRO A 204 -21.00 -2.45 -2.56
N THR A 205 -20.51 -3.57 -3.10
CA THR A 205 -21.27 -4.80 -3.38
C THR A 205 -20.85 -6.00 -2.51
N ASN A 206 -19.54 -6.27 -2.40
CA ASN A 206 -18.99 -7.51 -1.80
C ASN A 206 -18.61 -7.38 -0.31
N GLY A 207 -18.85 -6.23 0.32
CA GLY A 207 -18.63 -5.98 1.75
C GLY A 207 -17.17 -5.86 2.20
N GLN A 208 -16.19 -6.15 1.34
CA GLN A 208 -14.77 -6.00 1.69
C GLN A 208 -14.38 -4.53 1.93
N SER A 209 -13.20 -4.29 2.51
CA SER A 209 -12.73 -2.93 2.78
C SER A 209 -11.23 -2.77 2.61
N VAL A 210 -10.81 -1.78 1.83
CA VAL A 210 -9.40 -1.41 1.66
C VAL A 210 -9.06 -0.33 2.70
N GLU A 211 -8.02 -0.55 3.51
CA GLU A 211 -7.55 0.42 4.51
C GLU A 211 -6.18 1.00 4.14
N VAL A 212 -6.18 2.19 3.53
CA VAL A 212 -4.97 2.96 3.21
C VAL A 212 -4.48 3.70 4.45
N ARG A 213 -3.17 3.59 4.77
CA ARG A 213 -2.54 4.25 5.92
C ARG A 213 -1.41 5.17 5.45
N THR A 214 -1.51 6.45 5.74
CA THR A 214 -0.52 7.47 5.37
C THR A 214 0.19 7.98 6.61
N GLN A 215 1.53 7.92 6.63
CA GLN A 215 2.33 8.57 7.68
C GLN A 215 2.30 10.09 7.47
N LEU A 216 1.95 10.85 8.50
CA LEU A 216 1.89 12.32 8.47
C LEU A 216 3.06 12.96 9.20
N THR A 217 3.35 14.23 8.89
CA THR A 217 4.11 15.09 9.81
C THR A 217 3.19 15.64 10.92
N HIS A 218 3.78 16.30 11.93
CA HIS A 218 3.00 16.99 12.96
C HIS A 218 2.12 18.11 12.39
N ARG A 219 2.62 18.86 11.38
CA ARG A 219 1.90 19.96 10.76
C ARG A 219 0.65 19.45 10.05
N ASP A 220 0.78 18.40 9.26
CA ASP A 220 -0.33 17.89 8.44
C ASP A 220 -1.41 17.24 9.33
N TYR A 221 -1.01 16.61 10.44
CA TYR A 221 -1.94 16.18 11.49
C TYR A 221 -2.71 17.35 12.11
N LEU A 222 -2.05 18.46 12.41
CA LEU A 222 -2.71 19.66 12.95
C LEU A 222 -3.65 20.31 11.92
N ASN A 223 -3.29 20.32 10.64
CA ASN A 223 -4.12 20.86 9.57
C ASN A 223 -5.40 20.03 9.32
N LEU A 224 -5.36 18.72 9.56
CA LEU A 224 -6.52 17.82 9.42
C LEU A 224 -7.37 17.73 10.71
N LEU A 225 -6.84 18.10 11.87
CA LEU A 225 -7.54 18.00 13.16
C LEU A 225 -8.82 18.87 13.31
N PRO A 226 -9.00 20.00 12.59
CA PRO A 226 -10.27 20.70 12.52
C PRO A 226 -11.40 19.88 11.86
N GLN A 227 -11.09 18.99 10.92
CA GLN A 227 -12.07 18.25 10.08
C GLN A 227 -12.74 17.08 10.81
N ARG A 228 -12.85 17.13 12.14
CA ARG A 228 -13.41 16.03 12.95
C ARG A 228 -14.90 15.83 12.67
N ASP A 229 -15.37 14.57 12.65
CA ASP A 229 -16.80 14.30 12.64
C ASP A 229 -17.36 14.55 14.05
N ASP A 230 -18.21 15.57 14.16
CA ASP A 230 -18.88 15.93 15.40
C ASP A 230 -19.91 14.91 15.89
N ALA A 231 -20.20 13.85 15.15
CA ALA A 231 -20.89 12.68 15.68
C ALA A 231 -19.97 11.74 16.48
N HIS A 232 -18.66 11.99 16.54
CA HIS A 232 -17.69 11.16 17.27
C HIS A 232 -16.96 11.93 18.39
N PHE A 233 -16.72 11.26 19.51
CA PHE A 233 -15.76 11.68 20.54
C PHE A 233 -14.33 11.32 20.13
N THR A 234 -13.38 12.20 20.45
CA THR A 234 -11.95 11.85 20.50
C THR A 234 -11.74 10.73 21.52
N ILE A 235 -11.09 9.63 21.11
CA ILE A 235 -10.79 8.50 22.00
C ILE A 235 -9.36 8.62 22.52
N PHE A 236 -9.21 8.62 23.86
CA PHE A 236 -7.93 8.58 24.56
C PHE A 236 -7.69 7.18 25.14
N LYS A 237 -6.48 6.64 24.98
CA LYS A 237 -6.08 5.33 25.51
C LYS A 237 -4.64 5.33 26.02
N LYS A 238 -4.37 4.49 27.01
CA LYS A 238 -3.04 3.91 27.22
C LYS A 238 -3.00 2.61 26.42
N ARG A 239 -2.01 2.42 25.54
CA ARG A 239 -1.77 1.13 24.85
C ARG A 239 -0.50 0.52 25.43
N ARG A 240 -0.66 -0.53 26.23
CA ARG A 240 0.45 -1.36 26.74
C ARG A 240 0.78 -2.44 25.73
N CYS A 241 2.02 -2.50 25.29
CA CYS A 241 2.55 -3.49 24.34
C CYS A 241 3.50 -4.44 25.10
N PHE A 242 3.33 -5.74 24.95
CA PHE A 242 4.18 -6.76 25.60
C PHE A 242 4.22 -8.07 24.78
N ILE A 243 5.15 -8.97 25.12
CA ILE A 243 5.23 -10.32 24.56
C ILE A 243 4.94 -11.32 25.67
N TYR A 244 4.15 -12.35 25.36
CA TYR A 244 3.85 -13.49 26.25
C TYR A 244 3.68 -14.74 25.40
N ASN A 245 4.27 -15.89 25.79
CA ASN A 245 4.25 -17.13 24.99
C ASN A 245 4.64 -16.93 23.51
N ASN A 246 5.73 -16.19 23.25
CA ASN A 246 6.18 -15.75 21.92
C ASN A 246 5.19 -14.89 21.10
N GLN A 247 4.03 -14.56 21.67
CA GLN A 247 2.95 -13.83 21.02
C GLN A 247 2.93 -12.35 21.43
N TYR A 248 2.73 -11.45 20.47
CA TYR A 248 2.75 -9.99 20.71
C TYR A 248 1.36 -9.42 20.95
N TYR A 249 1.17 -8.82 22.13
CA TYR A 249 -0.11 -8.33 22.63
C TYR A 249 -0.16 -6.80 22.69
N GLN A 250 -1.37 -6.25 22.52
CA GLN A 250 -1.66 -4.81 22.64
C GLN A 250 -2.90 -4.62 23.52
N LEU A 251 -2.69 -4.18 24.75
CA LEU A 251 -3.75 -3.92 25.74
C LEU A 251 -4.14 -2.44 25.69
N ASP A 252 -5.33 -2.17 25.14
CA ASP A 252 -5.97 -0.85 25.07
C ASP A 252 -6.76 -0.57 26.34
N ILE A 253 -6.24 0.29 27.21
CA ILE A 253 -6.91 0.80 28.40
C ILE A 253 -7.53 2.16 28.05
N TYR A 254 -8.85 2.24 27.97
CA TYR A 254 -9.54 3.49 27.63
C TYR A 254 -9.45 4.48 28.80
N ARG A 255 -9.16 5.75 28.48
CA ARG A 255 -8.96 6.83 29.45
C ARG A 255 -10.01 7.93 29.26
N GLN A 256 -10.26 8.67 30.34
CA GLN A 256 -11.07 9.89 30.27
C GLN A 256 -10.28 11.04 29.60
N PRO A 257 -10.96 11.99 28.92
CA PRO A 257 -12.40 12.04 28.66
C PRO A 257 -12.83 10.98 27.64
N THR A 258 -13.95 10.31 27.90
CA THR A 258 -14.50 9.28 27.00
C THR A 258 -15.99 9.07 27.25
N HIS A 259 -16.70 8.48 26.28
CA HIS A 259 -18.11 8.15 26.41
C HIS A 259 -18.35 7.24 27.63
N PRO A 260 -19.43 7.40 28.40
CA PRO A 260 -19.80 6.48 29.50
C PRO A 260 -19.57 4.98 29.25
N ARG A 261 -19.94 4.46 28.06
CA ARG A 261 -19.75 3.05 27.64
C ARG A 261 -18.29 2.58 27.50
N CYS A 262 -17.33 3.50 27.56
CA CYS A 262 -15.89 3.25 27.51
C CYS A 262 -15.20 3.41 28.88
N ARG A 263 -15.93 3.81 29.93
CA ARG A 263 -15.37 3.97 31.28
C ARG A 263 -15.00 2.59 31.85
N GLY A 264 -13.74 2.41 32.23
CA GLY A 264 -13.22 1.11 32.67
C GLY A 264 -13.00 0.09 31.55
N LEU A 265 -13.26 0.43 30.29
CA LEU A 265 -13.10 -0.52 29.18
C LEU A 265 -11.62 -0.83 28.94
N VAL A 266 -11.28 -2.13 28.99
CA VAL A 266 -9.96 -2.65 28.60
C VAL A 266 -10.12 -3.73 27.53
N LEU A 267 -9.37 -3.60 26.44
CA LEU A 267 -9.39 -4.54 25.31
C LEU A 267 -7.99 -5.08 25.03
N LEU A 268 -7.84 -6.41 25.02
CA LEU A 268 -6.61 -7.08 24.60
C LEU A 268 -6.71 -7.43 23.10
N GLU A 269 -5.78 -6.94 22.28
CA GLU A 269 -5.68 -7.24 20.86
C GLU A 269 -4.43 -8.09 20.56
N THR A 270 -4.57 -9.11 19.71
CA THR A 270 -3.48 -9.99 19.23
C THR A 270 -3.77 -10.52 17.82
N TYR A 271 -2.87 -11.27 17.21
CA TYR A 271 -3.08 -11.98 15.93
C TYR A 271 -2.80 -13.46 16.15
N SER A 272 -3.75 -14.34 15.82
CA SER A 272 -3.59 -15.77 16.03
C SER A 272 -4.36 -16.59 14.99
N ALA A 273 -3.75 -17.70 14.55
CA ALA A 273 -4.33 -18.68 13.63
C ALA A 273 -4.87 -19.92 14.37
N ALA A 274 -4.79 -19.97 15.70
CA ALA A 274 -5.47 -20.97 16.52
C ALA A 274 -6.96 -21.03 16.15
N TYR A 275 -7.39 -22.22 15.71
CA TYR A 275 -8.74 -22.50 15.21
C TYR A 275 -9.66 -22.93 16.34
N ASP A 276 -9.20 -23.88 17.14
CA ASP A 276 -9.86 -24.37 18.34
C ASP A 276 -9.80 -23.31 19.45
N GLN A 277 -10.88 -23.24 20.22
CA GLN A 277 -10.99 -22.22 21.27
C GLN A 277 -10.07 -22.54 22.47
N ASP A 278 -9.74 -23.81 22.70
CA ASP A 278 -8.98 -24.25 23.87
C ASP A 278 -7.49 -23.90 23.75
N THR A 279 -6.84 -24.16 22.61
CA THR A 279 -5.46 -23.71 22.36
C THR A 279 -5.39 -22.18 22.34
N LEU A 280 -6.39 -21.51 21.75
CA LEU A 280 -6.47 -20.05 21.76
C LEU A 280 -6.51 -19.53 23.20
N LEU A 281 -7.42 -20.02 24.04
CA LEU A 281 -7.54 -19.61 25.44
C LEU A 281 -6.30 -19.97 26.27
N ALA A 282 -5.70 -21.14 26.04
CA ALA A 282 -4.47 -21.58 26.70
C ALA A 282 -3.24 -20.70 26.34
N SER A 283 -3.23 -20.08 25.16
CA SER A 283 -2.19 -19.14 24.73
C SER A 283 -2.27 -17.75 25.39
N LEU A 284 -3.44 -17.38 25.95
CA LEU A 284 -3.68 -16.03 26.46
C LEU A 284 -2.89 -15.75 27.76
N PRO A 285 -2.61 -14.47 28.08
CA PRO A 285 -1.88 -14.09 29.28
C PRO A 285 -2.65 -14.47 30.55
N LYS A 286 -2.22 -15.54 31.23
CA LYS A 286 -2.93 -16.12 32.40
C LYS A 286 -3.03 -15.17 33.61
N PHE A 287 -2.22 -14.11 33.64
CA PHE A 287 -2.31 -13.02 34.63
C PHE A 287 -3.42 -12.00 34.32
N LEU A 288 -4.14 -12.12 33.20
CA LEU A 288 -5.29 -11.29 32.85
C LEU A 288 -6.58 -12.11 32.91
N THR A 289 -7.56 -11.63 33.69
CA THR A 289 -8.90 -12.20 33.68
C THR A 289 -9.64 -11.75 32.41
N ILE A 290 -9.70 -12.65 31.43
CA ILE A 290 -10.47 -12.46 30.18
C ILE A 290 -11.94 -12.77 30.45
N GLU A 291 -12.85 -11.87 30.04
CA GLU A 291 -14.30 -12.08 30.20
C GLU A 291 -14.92 -12.80 29.01
N LYS A 292 -14.54 -12.39 27.78
CA LYS A 292 -14.99 -13.00 26.52
C LYS A 292 -14.14 -12.54 25.33
N GLU A 293 -14.19 -13.30 24.25
CA GLU A 293 -13.79 -12.80 22.94
C GLU A 293 -14.83 -11.80 22.41
N VAL A 294 -14.36 -10.73 21.78
CA VAL A 294 -15.15 -9.66 21.14
C VAL A 294 -14.56 -9.30 19.77
N THR A 295 -13.96 -10.30 19.11
CA THR A 295 -13.50 -10.25 17.71
C THR A 295 -14.72 -10.08 16.81
N GLY A 296 -14.66 -9.12 15.87
CA GLY A 296 -15.77 -8.82 14.95
C GLY A 296 -16.96 -8.08 15.58
N ASP A 297 -17.19 -8.21 16.89
CA ASP A 297 -18.31 -7.58 17.62
C ASP A 297 -18.35 -6.05 17.37
N PRO A 298 -19.42 -5.52 16.72
CA PRO A 298 -19.54 -4.11 16.41
C PRO A 298 -19.62 -3.21 17.65
N ALA A 299 -20.14 -3.69 18.79
CA ALA A 299 -20.23 -2.92 20.02
C ALA A 299 -18.85 -2.56 20.58
N TYR A 300 -17.86 -3.42 20.35
CA TYR A 300 -16.45 -3.17 20.71
C TYR A 300 -15.62 -2.67 19.53
N SER A 301 -16.26 -2.21 18.44
CA SER A 301 -15.59 -1.50 17.36
C SER A 301 -15.23 -0.08 17.80
N MET A 302 -14.02 0.39 17.43
CA MET A 302 -13.57 1.74 17.83
C MET A 302 -14.43 2.87 17.24
N TYR A 303 -15.17 2.59 16.16
CA TYR A 303 -16.10 3.51 15.52
C TYR A 303 -17.39 3.67 16.36
N ASN A 304 -18.05 2.57 16.72
CA ASN A 304 -19.25 2.64 17.56
C ASN A 304 -18.95 3.11 19.00
N LEU A 305 -17.75 2.82 19.51
CA LEU A 305 -17.29 3.31 20.82
C LEU A 305 -17.04 4.82 20.87
N SER A 306 -16.79 5.49 19.73
CA SER A 306 -16.69 6.96 19.68
C SER A 306 -18.01 7.67 19.38
N LEU A 307 -19.02 7.03 18.79
CA LEU A 307 -20.30 7.70 18.47
C LEU A 307 -20.89 8.43 19.69
N LYS A 308 -21.21 9.73 19.54
CA LYS A 308 -21.85 10.55 20.58
C LYS A 308 -23.34 10.17 20.78
N GLU A 309 -23.98 9.67 19.73
CA GLU A 309 -25.37 9.17 19.77
C GLU A 309 -25.46 7.82 20.52
N ASP A 310 -26.67 7.46 20.95
CA ASP A 310 -26.93 6.16 21.57
C ASP A 310 -27.22 5.05 20.56
N TRP A 311 -26.66 3.88 20.82
CA TRP A 311 -26.67 2.73 19.91
C TRP A 311 -28.07 2.17 19.59
N LYS A 312 -29.09 2.52 20.38
CA LYS A 312 -30.49 2.12 20.15
C LYS A 312 -31.23 3.01 19.15
N THR A 313 -30.74 4.21 18.87
CA THR A 313 -31.41 5.24 18.04
C THR A 313 -30.54 5.76 16.91
N SER A 314 -29.22 5.57 16.99
CA SER A 314 -28.28 6.08 16.00
C SER A 314 -28.39 5.39 14.63
N LYS A 315 -28.78 6.14 13.60
CA LYS A 315 -28.66 5.73 12.19
C LYS A 315 -27.21 5.60 11.72
N LYS A 316 -26.24 6.10 12.50
CA LYS A 316 -24.79 5.96 12.28
C LYS A 316 -24.18 4.71 12.94
N TYR A 317 -24.93 3.94 13.75
CA TYR A 317 -24.40 2.71 14.35
C TYR A 317 -24.15 1.65 13.28
N TYR A 318 -22.88 1.28 13.10
CA TYR A 318 -22.45 0.26 12.15
C TYR A 318 -22.72 -1.12 12.75
N THR A 319 -23.69 -1.87 12.24
CA THR A 319 -24.01 -3.21 12.78
C THR A 319 -23.11 -4.32 12.23
N GLY A 320 -22.15 -4.00 11.37
CA GLY A 320 -21.30 -4.96 10.67
C GLY A 320 -21.66 -5.12 9.18
N ILE A 321 -21.23 -6.24 8.63
CA ILE A 321 -21.54 -6.72 7.28
C ILE A 321 -22.34 -8.01 7.47
N ASP A 322 -23.43 -8.19 6.71
CA ASP A 322 -24.20 -9.43 6.77
C ASP A 322 -23.66 -10.52 5.83
N SER A 323 -24.29 -11.69 5.86
CA SER A 323 -23.91 -12.86 5.04
C SER A 323 -24.00 -12.64 3.52
N ASN A 324 -24.56 -11.51 3.07
CA ASN A 324 -24.67 -11.13 1.66
C ASN A 324 -23.75 -9.94 1.29
N GLY A 325 -22.84 -9.54 2.18
CA GLY A 325 -21.90 -8.45 1.93
C GLY A 325 -22.48 -7.05 2.13
N HIS A 326 -23.72 -6.91 2.61
CA HIS A 326 -24.35 -5.61 2.79
C HIS A 326 -24.02 -4.99 4.16
N VAL A 327 -23.69 -3.70 4.15
CA VAL A 327 -23.54 -2.89 5.37
C VAL A 327 -24.93 -2.61 5.94
N LYS A 328 -25.24 -3.24 7.07
CA LYS A 328 -26.48 -2.97 7.80
C LYS A 328 -26.31 -1.76 8.72
N ASN A 329 -27.14 -0.75 8.48
CA ASN A 329 -27.49 0.28 9.46
C ASN A 329 -28.89 -0.06 10.00
N LEU A 330 -29.23 0.45 11.19
CA LEU A 330 -30.56 0.24 11.77
C LEU A 330 -31.65 0.91 10.92
N ASN A 331 -32.58 0.06 10.45
CA ASN A 331 -33.82 0.34 9.74
C ASN A 331 -33.72 1.22 8.47
N HIS A 332 -33.58 0.54 7.32
CA HIS A 332 -34.44 0.86 6.17
C HIS A 332 -35.86 0.41 6.55
N HIS A 333 -36.81 1.34 6.65
CA HIS A 333 -38.24 1.00 6.56
C HIS A 333 -38.72 1.37 5.16
N ASN A 334 -39.72 0.62 4.68
CA ASN A 334 -40.36 0.91 3.39
C ASN A 334 -41.08 2.26 3.48
N ASP A 335 -40.90 3.12 2.49
CA ASP A 335 -41.96 4.05 2.10
C ASP A 335 -42.97 3.24 1.26
N ASP A 336 -44.25 3.32 1.61
CA ASP A 336 -45.26 2.38 1.15
C ASP A 336 -45.69 2.57 -0.31
N LYS A 337 -46.10 1.47 -0.94
CA LYS A 337 -46.80 1.52 -2.22
C LYS A 337 -48.19 2.09 -2.02
N HIS A 338 -48.48 3.24 -2.63
CA HIS A 338 -49.85 3.66 -2.91
C HIS A 338 -50.15 3.56 -4.40
N SER A 339 -50.88 2.50 -4.76
CA SER A 339 -51.49 2.33 -6.08
C SER A 339 -52.84 3.04 -6.12
N GLY A 340 -53.03 3.99 -7.01
CA GLY A 340 -54.32 4.65 -7.26
C GLY A 340 -54.39 5.22 -8.68
N HIS A 341 -55.34 4.75 -9.49
CA HIS A 341 -55.57 5.27 -10.84
C HIS A 341 -56.35 6.59 -10.83
N ASN A 342 -55.98 7.57 -11.67
CA ASN A 342 -56.70 7.81 -12.94
C ASN A 342 -56.24 9.07 -13.70
N GLY A 343 -56.40 9.03 -15.04
CA GLY A 343 -57.13 10.09 -15.76
C GLY A 343 -56.43 11.40 -16.16
N VAL A 344 -55.84 11.42 -17.36
CA VAL A 344 -55.99 12.45 -18.43
C VAL A 344 -56.13 13.94 -18.04
N ALA A 345 -55.13 14.77 -18.39
CA ALA A 345 -55.32 16.13 -18.95
C ALA A 345 -54.03 16.67 -19.64
N LYS A 346 -54.15 17.77 -20.40
CA LYS A 346 -53.07 18.42 -21.20
C LYS A 346 -52.56 19.74 -20.57
N MET A 347 -51.43 20.21 -21.13
CA MET A 347 -51.01 21.61 -21.37
C MET A 347 -50.10 22.37 -20.37
N ASN A 348 -48.93 22.75 -20.92
CA ASN A 348 -48.15 24.01 -20.82
C ASN A 348 -48.07 24.81 -19.50
N GLY A 349 -46.82 25.04 -19.06
CA GLY A 349 -46.44 26.16 -18.18
C GLY A 349 -44.93 26.27 -17.97
N HIS A 350 -44.30 27.36 -18.42
CA HIS A 350 -42.89 27.69 -18.09
C HIS A 350 -42.80 28.47 -16.78
N ALA A 351 -41.82 28.16 -15.91
CA ALA A 351 -41.24 29.13 -14.96
C ALA A 351 -39.86 28.68 -14.41
N THR A 352 -38.78 29.16 -15.07
CA THR A 352 -37.44 29.46 -14.52
C THR A 352 -36.94 28.78 -13.24
N GLU A 353 -35.91 27.95 -13.37
CA GLU A 353 -34.92 27.74 -12.29
C GLU A 353 -33.96 28.95 -12.17
N LYS A 354 -33.33 29.11 -11.01
CA LYS A 354 -32.10 29.91 -10.86
C LYS A 354 -31.08 29.18 -9.98
N MET A 355 -30.06 28.60 -10.62
CA MET A 355 -28.82 28.26 -9.92
C MET A 355 -28.07 29.51 -9.49
N ASN A 356 -27.25 29.37 -8.45
CA ASN A 356 -26.00 30.11 -8.32
C ASN A 356 -24.94 29.11 -7.89
N GLY A 357 -23.87 28.96 -8.67
CA GLY A 357 -22.78 28.02 -8.40
C GLY A 357 -21.42 28.69 -8.58
N TYR A 358 -20.38 28.04 -8.07
CA TYR A 358 -18.99 28.38 -8.39
C TYR A 358 -18.28 27.12 -8.87
N ALA A 359 -17.85 27.14 -10.12
CA ALA A 359 -17.00 26.12 -10.73
C ALA A 359 -15.68 26.77 -11.13
N THR A 360 -14.58 26.04 -10.95
CA THR A 360 -13.25 26.46 -11.42
C THR A 360 -12.93 25.73 -12.72
N GLU A 361 -12.93 26.46 -13.84
CA GLU A 361 -12.68 25.89 -15.16
C GLU A 361 -11.22 25.49 -15.38
N LYS A 362 -11.00 24.52 -16.28
CA LYS A 362 -9.72 24.26 -16.92
C LYS A 362 -9.76 24.86 -18.32
N ILE A 363 -8.70 25.54 -18.74
CA ILE A 363 -8.50 25.95 -20.14
C ILE A 363 -7.25 25.28 -20.67
N ASN A 364 -7.31 24.82 -21.91
CA ASN A 364 -6.20 24.23 -22.66
C ASN A 364 -6.28 24.74 -24.11
N GLY A 365 -5.15 25.02 -24.76
CA GLY A 365 -5.18 25.58 -26.12
C GLY A 365 -3.80 25.70 -26.78
N HIS A 366 -3.67 25.12 -27.97
CA HIS A 366 -2.55 25.32 -28.88
C HIS A 366 -2.93 26.28 -30.01
N ALA A 367 -1.99 27.13 -30.43
CA ALA A 367 -1.96 27.73 -31.76
C ALA A 367 -0.53 28.13 -32.14
N VAL A 368 -0.28 28.26 -33.44
CA VAL A 368 1.00 28.71 -34.05
C VAL A 368 0.65 29.86 -34.99
N ASP A 369 1.37 30.99 -34.95
CA ASP A 369 2.11 31.55 -36.10
C ASP A 369 2.97 32.80 -35.75
N LYS A 370 3.59 33.39 -36.77
CA LYS A 370 4.62 34.45 -36.75
C LYS A 370 4.05 35.88 -36.85
N ILE A 371 4.94 36.87 -36.62
CA ILE A 371 5.15 38.18 -37.33
C ILE A 371 5.42 39.38 -36.38
N ASN A 372 6.26 40.30 -36.87
CA ASN A 372 6.70 41.61 -36.38
C ASN A 372 5.58 42.52 -35.79
N GLY A 373 5.84 43.57 -34.99
CA GLY A 373 7.10 44.18 -34.49
C GLY A 373 6.93 45.70 -34.21
N TYR A 374 7.98 46.40 -33.75
CA TYR A 374 8.02 47.85 -33.37
C TYR A 374 7.18 48.24 -32.12
N ASN A 375 7.51 49.20 -31.23
CA ASN A 375 8.75 49.95 -30.87
C ASN A 375 8.57 50.46 -29.38
N ASP A 376 9.29 51.36 -28.70
CA ASP A 376 10.41 52.30 -28.91
C ASP A 376 11.07 52.67 -27.54
N ARG A 377 12.27 53.29 -27.54
CA ARG A 377 12.97 54.05 -26.45
C ARG A 377 13.28 53.36 -25.09
N GLY A 378 14.56 53.42 -24.67
CA GLY A 378 15.03 52.94 -23.35
C GLY A 378 16.43 53.36 -22.86
N ASN A 379 17.34 53.71 -23.78
CA ASN A 379 18.61 54.45 -23.55
C ASN A 379 19.86 53.74 -22.95
N ALA A 380 20.88 53.58 -23.82
CA ALA A 380 22.32 53.88 -23.62
C ALA A 380 23.36 52.91 -22.99
N ARG A 381 24.49 52.81 -23.71
CA ARG A 381 25.86 52.31 -23.37
C ARG A 381 26.02 50.79 -23.11
N GLY A 382 26.96 50.08 -23.73
CA GLY A 382 27.84 50.43 -24.87
C GLY A 382 29.08 49.51 -24.99
N GLY A 383 29.33 48.93 -26.17
CA GLY A 383 30.51 48.10 -26.46
C GLY A 383 30.55 47.60 -27.91
N LYS A 384 31.75 47.49 -28.50
CA LYS A 384 32.02 46.94 -29.86
C LYS A 384 32.69 45.55 -29.71
N MET A 385 32.91 44.70 -30.72
CA MET A 385 33.04 44.85 -32.18
C MET A 385 32.52 43.62 -32.97
N ASN A 386 32.35 43.80 -34.29
CA ASN A 386 32.56 42.92 -35.46
C ASN A 386 32.64 41.38 -35.28
N GLY A 387 32.09 40.54 -36.17
CA GLY A 387 31.25 40.80 -37.35
C GLY A 387 31.53 39.89 -38.56
N HIS A 388 30.48 39.56 -39.33
CA HIS A 388 30.45 38.97 -40.69
C HIS A 388 31.08 37.57 -40.93
N HIS A 389 30.70 36.79 -41.96
CA HIS A 389 29.41 36.55 -42.66
C HIS A 389 29.57 35.33 -43.61
N VAL A 390 28.48 34.96 -44.31
CA VAL A 390 28.43 34.07 -45.50
C VAL A 390 28.61 32.56 -45.25
N SER A 391 27.49 31.86 -45.40
CA SER A 391 27.41 30.43 -45.74
C SER A 391 27.56 30.20 -47.25
N ASN A 392 28.09 29.04 -47.66
CA ASN A 392 27.53 28.23 -48.73
C ASN A 392 28.11 26.80 -48.67
N GLY A 393 27.36 25.80 -49.10
CA GLY A 393 27.76 24.39 -49.04
C GLY A 393 27.50 23.63 -50.33
N HIS A 394 28.20 22.51 -50.49
CA HIS A 394 27.98 21.51 -51.54
C HIS A 394 28.38 20.12 -51.01
N ALA A 395 27.75 19.08 -51.55
CA ALA A 395 28.11 17.66 -51.43
C ALA A 395 28.31 17.10 -52.86
N PRO A 396 28.61 15.80 -53.09
CA PRO A 396 28.99 14.72 -52.17
C PRO A 396 30.28 13.97 -52.61
N LYS A 397 30.74 12.96 -51.83
CA LYS A 397 31.23 11.64 -52.30
C LYS A 397 31.68 10.71 -51.16
N LEU A 398 31.82 9.42 -51.45
CA LEU A 398 32.31 8.37 -50.53
C LEU A 398 33.82 8.13 -50.70
N ASN A 399 34.50 7.79 -49.60
CA ASN A 399 35.22 6.51 -49.44
C ASN A 399 35.73 6.35 -47.99
N GLY A 400 36.07 5.11 -47.59
CA GLY A 400 36.47 4.76 -46.22
C GLY A 400 37.95 4.38 -46.06
N ALA A 401 38.20 3.42 -45.16
CA ALA A 401 39.52 2.85 -44.77
C ALA A 401 40.40 3.72 -43.83
N ALA A 402 39.87 4.06 -42.64
CA ALA A 402 40.66 4.49 -41.49
C ALA A 402 39.89 4.31 -40.16
N HIS A 403 39.76 3.08 -39.62
CA HIS A 403 39.29 2.91 -38.23
C HIS A 403 39.70 1.62 -37.48
N ASP A 404 40.15 0.57 -38.17
CA ASP A 404 40.45 -0.73 -37.51
C ASP A 404 41.63 -0.68 -36.52
N ALA A 405 42.55 0.27 -36.69
CA ALA A 405 43.76 0.38 -35.86
C ALA A 405 43.50 0.82 -34.41
N GLU A 406 42.39 1.51 -34.13
CA GLU A 406 42.08 2.00 -32.78
C GLU A 406 41.36 0.96 -31.90
N LEU A 407 40.53 0.08 -32.49
CA LEU A 407 39.78 -0.92 -31.73
C LEU A 407 40.66 -1.99 -31.07
N ASP A 408 41.80 -2.34 -31.67
CA ASP A 408 42.65 -3.44 -31.18
C ASP A 408 43.56 -3.07 -30.01
N ASN A 409 43.77 -1.77 -29.74
CA ASN A 409 44.42 -1.32 -28.51
C ASN A 409 43.49 -1.40 -27.29
N PHE A 410 42.17 -1.21 -27.48
CA PHE A 410 41.22 -1.24 -26.35
C PHE A 410 41.02 -2.66 -25.79
N LYS A 411 41.12 -3.69 -26.63
CA LYS A 411 40.96 -5.11 -26.24
C LYS A 411 42.06 -5.67 -25.34
N LYS A 412 43.20 -4.99 -25.21
CA LYS A 412 44.40 -5.53 -24.52
C LYS A 412 44.53 -5.12 -23.05
N SER A 413 43.74 -4.16 -22.55
CA SER A 413 43.93 -3.56 -21.22
C SER A 413 43.03 -4.11 -20.12
N HIS A 414 41.89 -4.75 -20.44
CA HIS A 414 40.85 -5.13 -19.47
C HIS A 414 40.52 -6.61 -19.53
N ARG A 415 41.42 -7.46 -19.01
CA ARG A 415 41.19 -8.90 -18.82
C ARG A 415 41.30 -9.26 -17.35
N MET A 416 40.21 -9.07 -16.59
CA MET A 416 40.09 -9.63 -15.23
C MET A 416 39.64 -11.09 -15.32
N ASP A 417 40.36 -11.97 -14.65
CA ASP A 417 40.10 -13.41 -14.62
C ASP A 417 39.12 -13.74 -13.48
N LEU A 418 37.98 -14.34 -13.82
CA LEU A 418 36.90 -14.68 -12.87
C LEU A 418 36.97 -16.16 -12.49
N GLY A 419 37.95 -16.50 -11.67
CA GLY A 419 38.13 -17.86 -11.15
C GLY A 419 36.88 -18.37 -10.41
N SER A 420 36.37 -19.52 -10.83
CA SER A 420 35.11 -20.09 -10.35
C SER A 420 35.14 -20.45 -8.84
N PRO A 421 34.26 -19.89 -8.00
CA PRO A 421 34.21 -20.23 -6.58
C PRO A 421 33.75 -21.68 -6.36
N LYS A 422 34.53 -22.46 -5.60
CA LYS A 422 34.11 -23.80 -5.16
C LYS A 422 33.08 -23.69 -4.04
N ILE A 423 31.98 -24.43 -4.16
CA ILE A 423 30.92 -24.48 -3.14
C ILE A 423 31.45 -25.12 -1.86
N THR A 424 31.48 -24.38 -0.76
CA THR A 424 31.71 -24.91 0.59
C THR A 424 30.40 -25.38 1.21
N THR A 425 30.38 -26.62 1.69
CA THR A 425 29.16 -27.31 2.14
C THR A 425 28.67 -26.83 3.51
N LYS A 426 27.33 -26.75 3.64
CA LYS A 426 26.51 -26.77 4.87
C LYS A 426 27.26 -26.64 6.21
N VAL A 427 27.10 -25.50 6.89
CA VAL A 427 27.10 -25.45 8.37
C VAL A 427 25.71 -25.08 8.82
N ALA A 428 24.98 -26.03 9.41
CA ALA A 428 23.67 -25.77 10.00
C ALA A 428 23.85 -25.27 11.44
N VAL A 429 23.54 -23.99 11.68
CA VAL A 429 23.50 -23.41 13.03
C VAL A 429 22.06 -23.42 13.51
N LYS A 430 21.78 -24.16 14.59
CA LYS A 430 20.54 -23.99 15.34
C LYS A 430 20.52 -22.61 16.01
N ILE A 431 19.34 -21.98 16.01
CA ILE A 431 18.95 -20.96 16.98
C ILE A 431 18.19 -21.68 18.10
#